data_AF-A0A6L4A8M1-F1
#
_entry.id   AF-A0A6L4A8M1-F1
#
_cell.length_a   1.000
_cell.length_b   1.000
_cell.length_c   1.000
_cell.angle_alpha   90.00
_cell.angle_beta   90.00
_cell.angle_gamma   90.00
#
_symmetry.space_group_name_H-M   'P 1'
#
loop_
_entity.id
_entity.type
_entity.pdbx_description
1 polymer ?
#
loop_
_entity_poly.entity_id
_entity_poly.type
_entity_poly.pdbx_seq_one_letter_code
_entity_poly.pdbx_strand_id
1 'polypeptide(L)'
;AQLTTDVDELVESQPDWSPDGTQIVFSGTSAGANTSDIYMMPADGSAPPSVLVDFGPHDTQPRWSPDGRYIVFNSDILEGIGTDVYIYDLETQTTYAVTNDPRSQDEANDWVR
;
A
#
# COMPACT_ATOMS: atom_id res chain seq x y z
N ALA A 1 26.91 -15.27 -19.92
CA ALA A 1 26.11 -16.02 -18.93
C ALA A 1 24.88 -15.18 -18.65
N GLN A 2 23.72 -15.71 -19.00
CA GLN A 2 22.41 -15.09 -18.84
C GLN A 2 21.73 -15.76 -17.65
N LEU A 3 21.28 -14.97 -16.67
CA LEU A 3 20.49 -15.41 -15.53
C LEU A 3 19.59 -14.24 -15.08
N THR A 4 18.42 -14.14 -15.71
CA THR A 4 17.22 -13.52 -15.14
C THR A 4 16.05 -14.33 -15.70
N THR A 5 15.85 -15.52 -15.16
CA THR A 5 14.65 -16.30 -15.45
C THR A 5 13.51 -15.73 -14.60
N ASP A 6 12.46 -15.31 -15.31
CA ASP A 6 11.08 -15.08 -14.85
C ASP A 6 10.84 -13.90 -13.90
N VAL A 7 10.96 -12.69 -14.45
CA VAL A 7 10.30 -11.48 -13.92
C VAL A 7 9.38 -10.84 -14.97
N ASP A 8 8.73 -11.67 -15.80
CA ASP A 8 7.45 -11.31 -16.43
C ASP A 8 6.39 -11.72 -15.38
N GLU A 9 5.86 -10.86 -14.51
CA GLU A 9 4.57 -10.18 -14.74
C GLU A 9 4.26 -9.10 -13.66
N LEU A 10 5.25 -8.50 -13.00
CA LEU A 10 4.99 -7.37 -12.07
C LEU A 10 5.01 -6.04 -12.83
N VAL A 11 3.99 -5.80 -13.67
CA VAL A 11 3.85 -4.56 -14.45
C VAL A 11 3.11 -3.51 -13.63
N GLU A 12 3.87 -2.78 -12.81
CA GLU A 12 3.72 -1.37 -12.37
C GLU A 12 4.40 -1.21 -11.00
N SER A 13 5.71 -0.99 -10.99
CA SER A 13 6.46 -0.81 -9.74
C SER A 13 6.61 0.68 -9.39
N GLN A 14 5.92 1.09 -8.33
CA GLN A 14 6.12 2.38 -7.66
C GLN A 14 6.66 2.10 -6.25
N PRO A 15 7.95 1.74 -6.13
CA PRO A 15 8.50 1.37 -4.85
C PRO A 15 8.71 2.59 -3.94
N ASP A 16 8.48 2.42 -2.65
CA ASP A 16 8.88 3.37 -1.60
C ASP A 16 9.59 2.65 -0.46
N TRP A 17 10.59 3.31 0.11
CA TRP A 17 11.41 2.76 1.19
C TRP A 17 10.82 3.12 2.54
N SER A 18 10.86 2.18 3.49
CA SER A 18 10.53 2.50 4.87
C SER A 18 11.49 3.56 5.43
N PRO A 19 11.07 4.40 6.38
CA PRO A 19 11.92 5.45 6.94
C PRO A 19 13.21 4.93 7.61
N ASP A 20 13.17 3.71 8.14
CA ASP A 20 14.33 3.02 8.72
C ASP A 20 15.19 2.28 7.67
N GLY A 21 14.76 2.26 6.41
CA GLY A 21 15.45 1.61 5.28
C GLY A 21 15.41 0.09 5.28
N THR A 22 14.59 -0.55 6.11
CA THR A 22 14.57 -2.01 6.26
C THR A 22 13.55 -2.72 5.36
N GLN A 23 12.55 -2.00 4.85
CA GLN A 23 11.46 -2.54 4.02
C GLN A 23 11.27 -1.71 2.76
N ILE A 24 10.70 -2.35 1.73
CA ILE A 24 10.24 -1.71 0.50
C ILE A 24 8.76 -2.06 0.32
N VAL A 25 7.92 -1.06 0.03
CA VAL A 25 6.53 -1.27 -0.42
C VAL A 25 6.42 -0.95 -1.90
N PHE A 26 5.57 -1.66 -2.62
CA PHE A 26 5.35 -1.43 -4.06
C PHE A 26 4.00 -2.02 -4.49
N SER A 27 3.41 -1.50 -5.56
CA SER A 27 2.26 -2.10 -6.22
C SER A 27 2.68 -3.28 -7.10
N GLY A 28 1.88 -4.34 -7.13
CA GLY A 28 2.14 -5.52 -7.94
C GLY A 28 0.85 -6.18 -8.40
N THR A 29 0.94 -6.96 -9.47
CA THR A 29 -0.18 -7.72 -10.03
C THR A 29 0.14 -9.20 -9.87
N SER A 30 -0.79 -9.97 -9.30
CA SER A 30 -0.67 -11.42 -9.28
C SER A 30 -0.79 -11.99 -10.71
N ALA A 31 0.02 -13.00 -11.05
CA ALA A 31 0.04 -13.56 -12.40
C ALA A 31 -1.37 -14.02 -12.84
N GLY A 32 -1.87 -13.48 -13.96
CA GLY A 32 -3.22 -13.72 -14.47
C GLY A 32 -4.36 -12.98 -13.77
N ALA A 33 -4.08 -12.07 -12.84
CA ALA A 33 -5.07 -11.20 -12.22
C ALA A 33 -5.24 -9.88 -12.99
N ASN A 34 -6.46 -9.36 -13.00
CA ASN A 34 -6.76 -7.98 -13.43
C ASN A 34 -6.85 -7.04 -12.23
N THR A 35 -6.15 -7.36 -11.14
CA THR A 35 -6.12 -6.56 -9.92
C THR A 35 -4.69 -6.24 -9.54
N SER A 36 -4.50 -5.12 -8.84
CA SER A 36 -3.21 -4.71 -8.32
C SER A 36 -3.32 -4.58 -6.81
N ASP A 37 -2.36 -5.15 -6.11
CA ASP A 37 -2.28 -5.18 -4.66
C ASP A 37 -1.00 -4.46 -4.22
N ILE A 38 -0.92 -4.07 -2.96
CA ILE A 38 0.31 -3.53 -2.37
C ILE A 38 1.08 -4.65 -1.70
N TYR A 39 2.33 -4.78 -2.08
CA TYR A 39 3.27 -5.75 -1.53
C TYR A 39 4.31 -5.06 -0.66
N MET A 40 4.89 -5.82 0.25
CA MET A 40 6.04 -5.43 1.05
C MET A 40 7.10 -6.54 1.04
N MET A 41 8.37 -6.13 1.06
CA MET A 41 9.49 -7.06 1.19
C MET A 41 10.66 -6.45 1.99
N PRO A 42 11.52 -7.30 2.59
CA PRO A 42 12.78 -6.83 3.15
C PRO A 42 13.67 -6.17 2.11
N ALA A 43 14.24 -5.02 2.44
CA ALA A 43 15.13 -4.27 1.55
C ALA A 43 16.43 -5.03 1.20
N ASP A 44 16.83 -5.97 2.04
CA ASP A 44 17.99 -6.83 1.84
C ASP A 44 17.70 -8.06 0.94
N GLY A 45 16.45 -8.27 0.55
CA GLY A 45 16.03 -9.42 -0.26
C GLY A 45 16.08 -10.75 0.48
N SER A 46 16.13 -10.75 1.82
CA SER A 46 16.19 -11.97 2.64
C SER A 46 14.92 -12.83 2.57
N ALA A 47 13.80 -12.24 2.15
CA ALA A 47 12.53 -12.94 1.93
C ALA A 47 11.82 -12.45 0.66
N PRO A 48 10.99 -13.29 0.03
CA PRO A 48 10.16 -12.85 -1.10
C PRO A 48 9.11 -11.83 -0.65
N PRO A 49 8.57 -11.02 -1.59
CA PRO A 49 7.46 -10.13 -1.28
C PRO A 49 6.21 -10.86 -0.78
N SER A 50 5.50 -10.21 0.12
CA SER A 50 4.18 -10.63 0.62
C SER A 50 3.15 -9.53 0.38
N VAL A 51 1.89 -9.93 0.14
CA VAL A 51 0.77 -8.98 0.08
C VAL A 51 0.65 -8.27 1.43
N LEU A 52 0.65 -6.94 1.39
CA LEU A 52 0.42 -6.06 2.53
C LEU A 52 -1.02 -5.54 2.54
N VAL A 53 -1.54 -5.13 1.37
CA VAL A 53 -2.91 -4.63 1.20
C VAL A 53 -3.51 -5.23 -0.06
N ASP A 54 -4.69 -5.82 0.08
CA ASP A 54 -5.63 -6.29 -0.96
C ASP A 54 -7.00 -5.75 -0.54
N PHE A 55 -7.24 -4.48 -0.88
CA PHE A 55 -8.39 -3.71 -0.43
C PHE A 55 -9.38 -3.46 -1.57
N GLY A 56 -8.89 -3.00 -2.71
CA GLY A 56 -9.69 -2.70 -3.88
C GLY A 56 -9.19 -3.42 -5.13
N PRO A 57 -9.89 -3.28 -6.27
CA PRO A 57 -9.45 -3.88 -7.53
C PRO A 57 -8.09 -3.34 -7.99
N HIS A 58 -7.76 -2.08 -7.71
CA HIS A 58 -6.50 -1.44 -8.14
C HIS A 58 -5.88 -0.62 -7.02
N ASP A 59 -5.10 -1.28 -6.15
CA ASP A 59 -4.31 -0.65 -5.10
C ASP A 59 -2.92 -0.26 -5.64
N THR A 60 -2.65 1.04 -5.71
CA THR A 60 -1.46 1.59 -6.41
C THR A 60 -0.81 2.74 -5.65
N GLN A 61 0.38 3.16 -6.08
CA GLN A 61 1.13 4.30 -5.53
C GLN A 61 1.33 4.25 -4.00
N PRO A 62 1.78 3.12 -3.41
CA PRO A 62 2.01 3.05 -1.98
C PRO A 62 3.14 3.99 -1.57
N ARG A 63 2.96 4.70 -0.45
CA ARG A 63 3.97 5.57 0.15
C ARG A 63 4.01 5.41 1.66
N TRP A 64 5.21 5.35 2.22
CA TRP A 64 5.40 5.31 3.67
C TRP A 64 5.10 6.67 4.31
N SER A 65 4.49 6.64 5.49
CA SER A 65 4.50 7.81 6.37
C SER A 65 5.91 8.03 6.95
N PRO A 66 6.30 9.29 7.25
CA PRO A 66 7.61 9.59 7.81
C PRO A 66 7.92 8.90 9.14
N ASP A 67 6.89 8.56 9.91
CA ASP A 67 7.00 7.86 11.20
C ASP A 67 7.02 6.32 11.05
N GLY A 68 6.83 5.79 9.84
CA GLY A 68 6.84 4.36 9.57
C GLY A 68 5.60 3.61 10.05
N ARG A 69 4.52 4.31 10.43
CA ARG A 69 3.31 3.67 10.96
C ARG A 69 2.26 3.39 9.88
N TYR A 70 2.25 4.16 8.81
CA TYR A 70 1.18 4.15 7.82
C TYR A 70 1.72 3.95 6.41
N ILE A 71 0.89 3.33 5.56
CA ILE A 71 1.04 3.36 4.11
C ILE A 71 -0.14 4.13 3.53
N VAL A 72 0.12 5.18 2.76
CA VAL A 72 -0.91 5.84 1.96
C VAL A 72 -0.88 5.29 0.55
N PHE A 73 -2.04 5.09 -0.06
CA PHE A 73 -2.16 4.49 -1.40
C PHE A 73 -3.44 4.93 -2.10
N ASN A 74 -3.48 4.73 -3.41
CA ASN A 74 -4.66 4.93 -4.23
C ASN A 74 -5.41 3.61 -4.36
N SER A 75 -6.73 3.64 -4.25
CA SER A 75 -7.58 2.47 -4.53
C SER A 75 -8.82 2.86 -5.31
N ASP A 76 -9.19 2.03 -6.27
CA ASP A 76 -10.45 2.16 -6.98
C ASP A 76 -11.61 1.65 -6.13
N ILE A 77 -12.72 2.40 -6.08
CA ILE A 77 -13.91 1.98 -5.35
C ILE A 77 -14.73 0.95 -6.15
N LEU A 78 -15.09 -0.16 -5.50
CA LEU A 78 -16.06 -1.11 -6.03
C LEU A 78 -17.38 -0.36 -6.25
N GLU A 79 -17.88 -0.36 -7.49
CA GLU A 79 -18.98 0.44 -8.08
C GLU A 79 -18.56 1.51 -9.12
N GLY A 80 -17.26 1.66 -9.39
CA GLY A 80 -16.78 2.00 -10.74
C GLY A 80 -16.80 3.48 -11.13
N ILE A 81 -16.78 4.41 -10.18
CA ILE A 81 -16.57 5.83 -10.52
C ILE A 81 -15.59 6.48 -9.55
N GLY A 82 -14.30 6.20 -9.74
CA GLY A 82 -13.21 6.99 -9.18
C GLY A 82 -12.17 6.20 -8.40
N THR A 83 -11.00 6.81 -8.29
CA THR A 83 -9.90 6.41 -7.40
C THR A 83 -9.94 7.34 -6.19
N ASP A 84 -9.88 6.79 -4.98
CA ASP A 84 -9.71 7.56 -3.74
C ASP A 84 -8.37 7.20 -3.08
N VAL A 85 -7.96 8.02 -2.12
CA VAL A 85 -6.75 7.83 -1.34
C VAL A 85 -7.13 7.17 -0.01
N TYR A 86 -6.41 6.10 0.32
CA TYR A 86 -6.60 5.32 1.53
C TYR A 86 -5.32 5.31 2.36
N ILE A 87 -5.49 5.12 3.67
CA ILE A 87 -4.41 4.89 4.61
C ILE A 87 -4.58 3.51 5.20
N TYR A 88 -3.50 2.73 5.16
CA TYR A 88 -3.33 1.49 5.89
C TYR A 88 -2.49 1.74 7.15
N ASP A 89 -3.04 1.41 8.32
CA ASP A 89 -2.30 1.44 9.59
C ASP A 89 -1.64 0.08 9.84
N LEU A 90 -0.30 0.05 9.91
CA LEU A 90 0.49 -1.17 10.14
C LEU A 90 0.35 -1.74 11.55
N GLU A 91 0.01 -0.91 12.54
CA GLU A 91 -0.18 -1.35 13.93
C GLU A 91 -1.50 -2.10 14.07
N THR A 92 -2.57 -1.54 13.51
CA THR A 92 -3.94 -2.09 13.66
C THR A 92 -4.35 -3.00 12.50
N GLN A 93 -3.62 -2.98 11.38
CA GLN A 93 -3.95 -3.68 10.13
C GLN A 93 -5.31 -3.27 9.56
N THR A 94 -5.63 -1.99 9.63
CA THR A 94 -6.91 -1.44 9.17
C THR A 94 -6.72 -0.39 8.08
N THR A 95 -7.59 -0.44 7.07
CA THR A 95 -7.66 0.55 5.99
C THR A 95 -8.82 1.53 6.22
N TYR A 96 -8.58 2.82 5.99
CA TYR A 96 -9.62 3.85 6.00
C TYR A 96 -9.39 4.87 4.89
N ALA A 97 -10.47 5.44 4.36
CA ALA A 97 -10.38 6.50 3.36
C ALA A 97 -9.83 7.79 3.99
N VAL A 98 -8.92 8.48 3.29
CA VAL A 98 -8.38 9.77 3.74
C VAL A 98 -9.50 10.81 3.89
N THR A 99 -10.49 10.76 3.00
CA THR A 99 -11.68 11.63 3.00
C THR A 99 -12.62 11.37 4.18
N ASN A 100 -12.51 10.22 4.85
CA ASN A 100 -13.28 9.82 6.05
C ASN A 100 -12.35 9.33 7.17
N ASP A 101 -11.18 9.96 7.36
CA ASP A 101 -10.23 9.57 8.40
C ASP A 101 -10.89 9.65 9.79
N PRO A 102 -11.06 8.54 10.53
CA PRO A 102 -11.65 8.58 11.87
C PRO A 102 -10.82 9.42 12.85
N ARG A 103 -9.51 9.62 12.63
CA ARG A 103 -8.68 10.54 13.44
C ARG A 103 -9.06 11.99 13.22
N SER A 104 -9.54 12.36 12.02
CA SER A 104 -10.08 13.71 11.78
C SER A 104 -11.38 13.96 12.56
N GLN A 105 -12.12 12.89 12.89
CA GLN A 105 -13.30 12.96 13.75
C GLN A 105 -12.95 12.92 15.25
N ASP A 106 -11.90 12.19 15.65
CA ASP A 106 -11.43 12.18 17.04
C ASP A 106 -10.73 13.49 17.44
N GLU A 107 -9.94 14.10 16.55
CA GLU A 107 -9.40 15.44 16.81
C GLU A 107 -10.51 16.49 16.85
N ALA A 108 -11.57 16.38 16.04
CA ALA A 108 -12.71 17.31 16.10
C ALA A 108 -13.49 17.23 17.42
N ASN A 109 -13.43 16.11 18.14
CA ASN A 109 -14.14 15.92 19.42
C ASN A 109 -13.37 16.45 20.65
N ASP A 110 -12.09 16.80 20.52
CA ASP A 110 -11.28 17.33 21.63
C ASP A 110 -11.26 18.88 21.67
N TRP A 111 -11.86 19.56 20.69
CA TRP A 111 -11.95 21.04 20.63
C TRP A 111 -13.17 21.64 21.36
N VAL A 112 -13.99 20.82 22.04
CA VAL A 112 -15.22 21.28 22.73
C VAL A 112 -15.26 20.87 24.21
N ARG A 113 -14.13 20.90 24.92
CA ARG A 113 -14.12 20.82 26.39
C ARG A 113 -13.33 21.93 27.04
#